data_AF-A0A7X1GNG3-F1
#
_entry.id   AF-A0A7X1GNG3-F1
#
_cell.length_a   1.000
_cell.length_b   1.000
_cell.length_c   1.000
_cell.angle_alpha   90.00
_cell.angle_beta   90.00
_cell.angle_gamma   90.00
#
_symmetry.space_group_name_H-M   'P 1'
#
loop_
_entity.id
_entity.type
_entity.pdbx_description
1 polymer ?
#
loop_
_entity_poly.entity_id
_entity_poly.type
_entity_poly.pdbx_seq_one_letter_code
_entity_poly.pdbx_strand_id
1 'polypeptide(L)' 'MPDLNGKAYEGGILQSVREAVIDILELRFEVIPELIVNRLNKIYDPSILKIFRRKAVRITPPEVIEVFRPLRFLKRRMI' A
#
# COMPACT_ATOMS: atom_id res chain seq x y z
N MET A 1 -20.99 9.19 26.57
CA MET A 1 -20.57 9.26 25.14
C MET A 1 -19.38 8.34 24.98
N PRO A 2 -19.38 7.38 24.05
CA PRO A 2 -18.21 6.52 23.85
C PRO A 2 -17.08 7.36 23.25
N ASP A 3 -15.90 7.24 23.85
CA ASP A 3 -14.66 7.93 23.48
C ASP A 3 -14.25 7.57 22.03
N LEU A 4 -14.32 8.55 21.13
CA LEU A 4 -13.94 8.44 19.72
C LEU A 4 -12.43 8.69 19.50
N ASN A 5 -11.67 9.00 20.55
CA ASN A 5 -10.27 9.43 20.44
C ASN A 5 -9.33 8.31 19.98
N GLY A 6 -9.58 7.06 20.40
CA GLY A 6 -8.76 5.92 19.96
C GLY A 6 -8.81 5.70 18.45
N LYS A 7 -10.03 5.71 17.86
CA LYS A 7 -10.23 5.41 16.44
C LYS A 7 -9.81 6.53 15.49
N ALA A 8 -9.94 7.79 15.90
CA ALA A 8 -9.45 8.92 15.12
C ALA A 8 -7.92 8.93 15.03
N TYR A 9 -7.24 8.62 16.13
CA TYR A 9 -5.79 8.55 16.19
C TYR A 9 -5.23 7.34 15.41
N GLU A 10 -5.84 6.17 15.56
CA GLU A 10 -5.47 4.98 14.78
C GLU A 10 -5.72 5.17 13.27
N GLY A 11 -6.81 5.82 12.89
CA GLY A 11 -7.10 6.21 11.51
C GLY A 11 -6.08 7.20 10.95
N GLY A 12 -5.69 8.21 11.73
CA GLY A 12 -4.66 9.17 11.37
C GLY A 12 -3.29 8.52 11.14
N ILE A 13 -2.86 7.63 12.03
CA ILE A 13 -1.60 6.87 11.85
C ILE A 13 -1.66 6.02 10.59
N LEU A 14 -2.76 5.31 10.36
CA LEU A 14 -2.91 4.45 9.19
C LEU A 14 -2.85 5.26 7.89
N GLN A 15 -3.52 6.41 7.86
CA GLN A 15 -3.51 7.32 6.73
C GLN A 15 -2.12 7.91 6.48
N SER A 16 -1.43 8.40 7.51
CA SER A 16 -0.07 8.95 7.35
C SER A 16 0.94 7.92 6.86
N VAL A 17 0.84 6.66 7.30
CA VAL A 17 1.73 5.60 6.79
C VAL A 17 1.40 5.29 5.32
N ARG A 18 0.12 5.35 4.93
CA ARG A 18 -0.31 5.13 3.55
C ARG A 18 0.20 6.22 2.61
N GLU A 19 0.02 7.48 2.99
CA GLU A 19 0.52 8.64 2.25
C GLU A 19 2.04 8.55 2.07
N ALA A 20 2.77 8.22 3.14
CA ALA A 20 4.21 8.02 3.06
C ALA A 20 4.65 6.90 2.09
N VAL A 21 3.83 5.87 1.89
CA VAL A 21 4.11 4.83 0.88
C VAL A 21 3.89 5.39 -0.53
N ILE A 22 2.81 6.14 -0.72
CA ILE A 22 2.44 6.75 -2.01
C ILE A 22 3.51 7.76 -2.42
N ASP A 23 3.90 8.68 -1.53
CA ASP A 23 4.94 9.69 -1.77
C ASP A 23 6.26 9.06 -2.23
N ILE A 24 6.70 7.98 -1.56
CA ILE A 24 7.94 7.27 -1.94
C ILE A 24 7.82 6.68 -3.34
N LEU A 25 6.64 6.15 -3.70
CA LEU A 25 6.41 5.58 -5.02
C LEU A 25 6.31 6.68 -6.09
N GLU A 26 5.66 7.81 -5.82
CA GLU A 26 5.62 8.97 -6.75
C GLU A 26 7.01 9.53 -6.98
N LEU A 27 7.80 9.70 -5.92
CA LEU A 27 9.16 10.23 -6.04
C LEU A 27 10.08 9.31 -6.86
N ARG A 28 9.81 7.99 -6.86
CA ARG A 28 10.61 7.01 -7.59
C ARG A 28 10.13 6.73 -9.01
N PHE A 29 8.82 6.81 -9.24
CA PHE A 29 8.21 6.35 -10.50
C PHE A 29 7.50 7.46 -11.27
N GLU A 30 7.44 8.69 -10.73
CA GLU A 30 6.76 9.88 -11.25
C GLU A 30 5.23 9.76 -11.33
N VAL A 31 4.74 8.62 -11.82
CA VAL A 31 3.32 8.29 -11.94
C VAL A 31 3.09 6.90 -11.36
N ILE A 32 2.20 6.81 -10.36
CA ILE A 32 1.72 5.53 -9.83
C ILE A 32 0.34 5.22 -10.39
N PRO A 33 0.11 3.99 -10.88
CA PRO A 33 -1.21 3.55 -11.29
C PRO A 33 -2.22 3.66 -10.14
N GLU A 34 -3.42 4.18 -10.43
CA GLU A 34 -4.52 4.29 -9.46
C GLU A 34 -4.87 2.94 -8.80
N LEU A 35 -4.66 1.83 -9.52
CA LEU A 35 -4.81 0.48 -8.98
C LEU A 35 -3.97 0.23 -7.71
N ILE A 36 -2.77 0.80 -7.62
CA ILE A 36 -1.85 0.65 -6.49
C ILE A 36 -2.35 1.48 -5.30
N VAL A 37 -2.75 2.73 -5.56
CA VAL A 37 -3.36 3.61 -4.55
C VAL A 37 -4.62 2.96 -3.96
N ASN A 38 -5.51 2.46 -4.82
CA ASN A 38 -6.73 1.77 -4.41
C ASN A 38 -6.46 0.49 -3.59
N ARG A 39 -5.32 -0.18 -3.78
CA ARG A 39 -4.92 -1.32 -2.95
C ARG A 39 -4.41 -0.89 -1.59
N LEU A 40 -3.52 0.10 -1.56
CA LEU A 40 -3.01 0.65 -0.32
C LEU A 40 -4.18 1.17 0.55
N ASN A 41 -5.20 1.76 -0.08
CA ASN A 41 -6.44 2.19 0.56
C ASN A 41 -7.25 1.08 1.23
N LYS A 42 -7.12 -0.17 0.75
CA LYS A 42 -7.81 -1.34 1.30
C LYS A 42 -7.02 -2.06 2.40
N ILE A 43 -5.80 -1.60 2.71
CA ILE A 43 -5.00 -2.14 3.80
C ILE A 43 -5.35 -1.37 5.08
N TYR A 44 -5.90 -2.11 6.05
CA TYR A 44 -6.25 -1.60 7.38
C TYR A 44 -5.27 -2.03 8.47
N ASP A 45 -4.29 -2.87 8.13
CA ASP A 45 -3.25 -3.31 9.05
C ASP A 45 -2.00 -2.41 8.91
N PRO A 46 -1.64 -1.65 9.96
CA PRO A 46 -0.51 -0.73 9.92
C PRO A 46 0.85 -1.46 9.83
N SER A 47 0.95 -2.72 10.28
CA SER A 47 2.17 -3.51 10.16
C SER A 47 2.43 -3.90 8.70
N ILE A 48 1.37 -4.26 7.96
CA ILE A 48 1.45 -4.50 6.51
C ILE A 48 1.89 -3.24 5.78
N LEU A 49 1.31 -2.07 6.09
CA LEU A 49 1.72 -0.81 5.46
C LEU A 49 3.19 -0.44 5.76
N LYS A 50 3.67 -0.71 6.98
CA LYS A 50 5.11 -0.53 7.32
C LYS A 50 6.02 -1.42 6.46
N ILE A 51 5.60 -2.65 6.15
CA ILE A 51 6.34 -3.54 5.25
C ILE A 51 6.36 -2.96 3.84
N PHE A 52 5.21 -2.50 3.33
CA PHE A 52 5.13 -1.85 2.02
C PHE A 52 6.01 -0.61 1.94
N ARG A 53 6.04 0.23 2.98
CA ARG A 53 6.92 1.41 3.03
C ARG A 53 8.39 1.03 2.88
N ARG A 54 8.86 0.00 3.58
CA ARG A 54 10.24 -0.49 3.44
C ARG A 54 10.52 -1.08 2.07
N LYS A 55 9.54 -1.80 1.49
CA LYS A 55 9.64 -2.38 0.15
C LYS A 55 9.63 -1.31 -0.93
N ALA A 56 8.81 -0.28 -0.83
CA ALA A 56 8.71 0.81 -1.80
C ALA A 56 10.05 1.51 -2.05
N VAL A 57 10.92 1.59 -1.04
CA VAL A 57 12.28 2.13 -1.17
C VAL A 57 13.20 1.23 -1.98
N ARG A 58 12.94 -0.08 -2.03
CA ARG A 58 13.82 -1.09 -2.65
C ARG A 58 13.27 -1.68 -3.95
N ILE A 59 11.97 -1.50 -4.20
CA ILE A 59 11.27 -2.11 -5.32
C ILE A 59 11.74 -1.49 -6.63
N THR A 60 11.96 -2.34 -7.63
CA THR A 60 12.28 -1.90 -8.99
C THR A 60 10.98 -1.68 -9.78
N PRO A 61 10.99 -0.82 -10.83
CA PRO A 61 9.79 -0.55 -11.64
C PRO A 61 9.02 -1.80 -12.10
N PRO A 62 9.65 -2.88 -12.61
CA PRO A 62 8.92 -4.08 -13.02
C PRO A 62 8.30 -4.85 -11.84
N GLU A 63 8.91 -4.78 -10.65
CA GLU A 63 8.42 -5.48 -9.46
C GLU A 63 7.24 -4.78 -8.80
N VAL A 64 7.04 -3.48 -9.02
CA VAL A 64 5.88 -2.72 -8.51
C VAL A 64 4.58 -3.42 -8.91
N ILE A 65 4.46 -3.82 -10.17
CA ILE A 65 3.27 -4.49 -10.68
C ILE A 65 3.10 -5.88 -10.04
N GLU A 66 4.19 -6.60 -9.76
CA GLU A 66 4.13 -7.93 -9.16
C GLU A 66 3.76 -7.90 -7.67
N VAL A 67 4.39 -7.00 -6.91
CA VAL A 67 4.13 -6.81 -5.48
C VAL A 67 2.70 -6.33 -5.23
N PHE A 68 2.14 -5.56 -6.16
CA PHE A 68 0.75 -5.15 -6.16
C PHE A 68 -0.11 -5.93 -7.15
N ARG A 69 0.27 -7.15 -7.59
CA ARG A 69 -0.56 -7.96 -8.49
C ARG A 69 -1.77 -8.53 -7.72
N PRO A 70 -2.97 -8.61 -8.31
CA PRO A 70 -4.07 -9.37 -7.71
C PRO A 70 -3.74 -10.86 -7.76
N LEU A 71 -3.89 -11.57 -6.62
CA LEU A 71 -3.79 -13.05 -6.57
C LEU A 71 -4.75 -13.77 -7.55
N ARG A 72 -5.71 -13.04 -8.14
CA ARG A 72 -6.63 -13.53 -9.16
C ARG A 72 -5.96 -13.96 -10.48
N PHE A 73 -4.69 -13.62 -10.70
CA PHE A 73 -3.97 -13.95 -11.94
C PHE A 73 -2.98 -15.12 -11.80
N LEU A 74 -2.80 -15.69 -10.59
CA LEU A 74 -1.93 -16.85 -10.39
C LEU A 74 -2.61 -18.20 -10.73
N LYS A 75 -3.90 -18.19 -11.09
CA LYS A 75 -4.69 -19.39 -11.44
C LYS A 75 -4.84 -19.66 -12.95
N ARG A 76 -3.88 -19.22 -13.79
CA ARG A 76 -3.85 -19.60 -15.23
C ARG A 76 -2.47 -20.03 -15.71
N ARG A 77 -1.72 -20.72 -14.85
CA ARG A 77 -0.50 -21.41 -15.25
C ARG A 77 -0.39 -22.73 -14.48
N MET A 78 -1.41 -23.57 -14.65
CA MET A 78 -1.33 -24.97 -14.33
C MET A 78 -2.10 -25.72 -15.42
N ILE A 79 -1.29 -26.20 -16.38
CA ILE A 79 -1.57 -27.23 -17.39
C ILE A 79 -2.51 -26.81 -18.52
#